data_AF-A0A6J3CFP2-F1
#
_entry.id   AF-A0A6J3CFP2-F1
#
_cell.length_a   1.000
_cell.length_b   1.000
_cell.length_c   1.000
_cell.angle_alpha   90.00
_cell.angle_beta   90.00
_cell.angle_gamma   90.00
#
_symmetry.space_group_name_H-M   'P 1'
#
loop_
_entity.id
_entity.type
_entity.pdbx_description
1 polymer ?
#
loop_
_entity_poly.entity_id
_entity_poly.type
_entity_poly.pdbx_seq_one_letter_code
_entity_poly.pdbx_strand_id
1 'polypeptide(L)'
;MLRKNVLGTSQEEFYERVLYARNKLLAGSKPAVVGGKPITEEVANELRVVTFGSASCPPRGEWVRTPLTMRPPDQTLGYGLSAPRNGARALLSGLQAHIIKWLLFDSRPATKDNKSALPPDTYLRPSEDRQEEALWRACSEVIWRCAGGFNVQSGTEPTAVVGLPTDHTYVQHSSHYYQDGITEKLHLFDFTRLEDLQIFLKRYLYLFQTEEGSGALLLLYAVVLSRGCENVKKDLDGKLPYLVSAHVEGSLNIVTLLLTGRATPYLHNGVLYVGDEDHYAMPQFGILGRSPVGLLVWYGGDDNAKNSDNRQYPGSRLKTPAMPIWVTSCSGHYGILFNTNRELLRNYHAERRFDIHYYTCGGCHVLLNVDTRAHDDSSGVLRNDDINATPLEKLIHTKWQDAKITWTGNAPYVGEPPK
;
A
#
# COMPACT_ATOMS: atom_id res chain seq x y z
N MET A 1 -33.88 46.86 13.67
CA MET A 1 -32.46 46.54 13.94
C MET A 1 -32.10 45.26 13.18
N LEU A 2 -31.79 45.38 11.88
CA LEU A 2 -31.41 44.23 11.04
C LEU A 2 -29.93 43.90 11.26
N ARG A 3 -29.63 42.69 11.73
CA ARG A 3 -28.27 42.14 11.76
C ARG A 3 -27.94 41.54 10.39
N LYS A 4 -26.92 42.09 9.73
CA LYS A 4 -26.32 41.54 8.51
C LYS A 4 -25.60 40.23 8.84
N ASN A 5 -25.93 39.17 8.09
CA ASN A 5 -25.14 37.96 7.99
C ASN A 5 -23.85 38.26 7.21
N VAL A 6 -22.69 37.95 7.77
CA VAL A 6 -21.41 37.95 7.08
C VAL A 6 -21.13 36.53 6.63
N LEU A 7 -21.46 36.23 5.38
CA LEU A 7 -20.89 35.13 4.61
C LEU A 7 -19.81 35.76 3.72
N GLY A 8 -18.54 35.51 4.04
CA GLY A 8 -17.41 35.94 3.23
C GLY A 8 -16.38 34.83 3.20
N THR A 9 -16.41 33.99 2.15
CA THR A 9 -15.24 33.23 1.73
C THR A 9 -14.12 34.21 1.44
N SER A 10 -12.90 33.91 1.91
CA SER A 10 -11.76 34.81 1.70
C SER A 10 -11.49 34.99 0.21
N GLN A 11 -10.98 36.15 -0.18
CA GLN A 11 -10.65 36.47 -1.57
C GLN A 11 -9.63 35.47 -2.15
N GLU A 12 -8.76 34.93 -1.29
CA GLU A 12 -7.80 33.86 -1.61
C GLU A 12 -8.50 32.53 -1.94
N GLU A 13 -9.46 32.08 -1.13
CA GLU A 13 -10.22 30.84 -1.41
C GLU A 13 -11.03 30.94 -2.71
N PHE A 14 -11.56 32.12 -3.00
CA PHE A 14 -12.25 32.37 -4.27
C PHE A 14 -11.26 32.36 -5.44
N TYR A 15 -10.11 33.01 -5.31
CA TYR A 15 -9.06 32.98 -6.33
C TYR A 15 -8.54 31.56 -6.59
N GLU A 16 -8.36 30.76 -5.54
CA GLU A 16 -7.88 29.38 -5.63
C GLU A 16 -8.92 28.47 -6.32
N ARG A 17 -10.21 28.62 -5.99
CA ARG A 17 -11.30 27.92 -6.68
C ARG A 17 -11.45 28.33 -8.14
N VAL A 18 -11.27 29.62 -8.44
CA VAL A 18 -11.33 30.15 -9.82
C VAL A 18 -10.13 29.67 -10.63
N LEU A 19 -8.93 29.60 -10.06
CA LEU A 19 -7.75 28.99 -10.69
C LEU A 19 -7.94 27.49 -10.94
N TYR A 20 -8.52 26.77 -9.98
CA TYR A 20 -8.82 25.34 -10.12
C TYR A 20 -9.86 25.07 -11.21
N ALA A 21 -10.92 25.87 -11.27
CA ALA A 21 -11.95 25.79 -12.31
C ALA A 21 -11.41 26.18 -13.69
N ARG A 22 -10.52 27.19 -13.76
CA ARG A 22 -9.86 27.63 -15.00
C ARG A 22 -8.86 26.60 -15.52
N ASN A 23 -8.16 25.87 -14.65
CA ASN A 23 -7.30 24.74 -15.02
C ASN A 23 -8.11 23.53 -15.54
N LYS A 24 -9.33 23.30 -15.03
CA LYS A 24 -10.25 22.29 -15.54
C LYS A 24 -10.81 22.65 -16.94
N LEU A 25 -10.88 23.93 -17.28
CA LEU A 25 -11.23 24.44 -18.62
C LEU A 25 -10.06 24.41 -19.64
N LEU A 26 -8.82 24.30 -19.15
CA LEU A 26 -7.60 24.10 -19.96
C LEU A 26 -7.25 22.61 -20.16
N ALA A 27 -8.20 21.70 -19.87
CA ALA A 27 -8.07 20.23 -19.87
C ALA A 27 -7.85 19.59 -21.26
N GLY A 28 -6.96 20.17 -22.08
CA GLY A 28 -6.26 19.51 -23.17
C GLY A 28 -4.75 19.40 -22.95
N SER A 29 -4.14 20.27 -22.14
CA SER A 29 -2.68 20.24 -21.93
C SER A 29 -2.32 19.71 -20.55
N LYS A 30 -1.94 18.43 -20.48
CA LYS A 30 -1.26 17.85 -19.32
C LYS A 30 -0.02 18.70 -18.98
N PRO A 31 0.15 19.22 -17.76
CA PRO A 31 1.22 20.16 -17.46
C PRO A 31 2.58 19.46 -17.56
N ALA A 32 3.51 20.00 -18.34
CA ALA A 32 4.86 19.47 -18.43
C ALA A 32 5.54 19.42 -17.04
N VAL A 33 6.44 18.45 -16.85
CA VAL A 33 7.26 18.35 -15.64
C VAL A 33 8.26 19.50 -15.64
N VAL A 34 8.12 20.42 -14.68
CA VAL A 34 8.97 21.62 -14.56
C VAL A 34 9.68 21.62 -13.21
N GLY A 35 10.97 21.99 -13.21
CA GLY A 35 11.83 22.01 -12.03
C GLY A 35 12.49 20.65 -11.77
N GLY A 36 12.95 20.43 -10.54
CA GLY A 36 13.65 19.19 -10.15
C GLY A 36 15.10 19.15 -10.65
N LYS A 37 15.87 18.19 -10.14
CA LYS A 37 17.26 17.95 -10.53
C LYS A 37 17.30 16.75 -11.48
N PRO A 38 17.97 16.82 -12.63
CA PRO A 38 18.19 15.64 -13.46
C PRO A 38 18.86 14.52 -12.68
N ILE A 39 18.41 13.28 -12.87
CA ILE A 39 19.05 12.12 -12.28
C ILE A 39 20.48 11.95 -12.84
N THR A 40 21.43 11.63 -11.98
CA THR A 40 22.81 11.34 -12.39
C THR A 40 22.96 9.85 -12.71
N GLU A 41 24.01 9.49 -13.45
CA GLU A 41 24.31 8.10 -13.77
C GLU A 41 24.52 7.26 -12.50
N GLU A 42 25.18 7.80 -11.47
CA GLU A 42 25.42 7.10 -10.20
C GLU A 42 24.11 6.78 -9.49
N VAL A 43 23.21 7.75 -9.38
CA VAL A 43 21.90 7.56 -8.72
C VAL A 43 21.04 6.58 -9.52
N ALA A 44 21.02 6.68 -10.85
CA ALA A 44 20.26 5.77 -11.70
C ALA A 44 20.75 4.31 -11.59
N ASN A 45 22.08 4.11 -11.58
CA ASN A 45 22.68 2.80 -11.38
C ASN A 45 22.35 2.24 -9.99
N GLU A 46 22.58 3.02 -8.94
CA GLU A 46 22.32 2.57 -7.57
C GLU A 46 20.85 2.22 -7.36
N LEU A 47 19.94 3.09 -7.80
CA LEU A 47 18.49 2.89 -7.70
C LEU A 47 18.07 1.57 -8.35
N ARG A 48 18.60 1.25 -9.53
CA ARG A 48 18.28 0.00 -10.23
C ARG A 48 18.93 -1.22 -9.62
N VAL A 49 20.16 -1.12 -9.15
CA VAL A 49 20.85 -2.23 -8.46
C VAL A 49 20.11 -2.57 -7.15
N VAL A 50 19.75 -1.58 -6.33
CA VAL A 50 18.99 -1.82 -5.09
C VAL A 50 17.61 -2.38 -5.36
N THR A 51 16.93 -1.87 -6.39
CA THR A 51 15.55 -2.24 -6.64
C THR A 51 15.44 -3.59 -7.35
N PHE A 52 16.24 -3.81 -8.40
CA PHE A 52 16.10 -4.94 -9.32
C PHE A 52 17.35 -5.84 -9.42
N GLY A 53 18.44 -5.50 -8.72
CA GLY A 53 19.69 -6.27 -8.70
C GLY A 53 20.66 -5.94 -9.83
N SER A 54 20.25 -5.16 -10.84
CA SER A 54 21.13 -4.76 -11.95
C SER A 54 20.66 -3.48 -12.64
N ALA A 55 21.61 -2.68 -13.11
CA ALA A 55 21.39 -1.56 -14.02
C ALA A 55 21.65 -1.91 -15.50
N SER A 56 22.33 -3.03 -15.76
CA SER A 56 22.61 -3.56 -17.11
C SER A 56 21.50 -4.46 -17.67
N CYS A 57 20.36 -4.54 -16.98
CA CYS A 57 19.16 -5.22 -17.48
C CYS A 57 17.93 -4.36 -17.14
N PRO A 58 17.08 -3.97 -18.12
CA PRO A 58 15.90 -3.15 -17.87
C PRO A 58 14.98 -3.79 -16.82
N PRO A 59 14.27 -2.98 -16.01
CA PRO A 59 13.25 -3.50 -15.11
C PRO A 59 12.27 -4.41 -15.85
N ARG A 60 11.75 -5.44 -15.17
CA ARG A 60 10.82 -6.39 -15.80
C ARG A 60 9.62 -5.63 -16.35
N GLY A 61 9.15 -6.05 -17.52
CA GLY A 61 8.09 -5.34 -18.25
C GLY A 61 6.77 -5.18 -17.48
N GLU A 62 6.53 -5.99 -16.46
CA GLU A 62 5.41 -5.84 -15.52
C GLU A 62 5.50 -4.53 -14.73
N TRP A 63 6.68 -4.11 -14.28
CA TRP A 63 6.85 -2.86 -13.52
C TRP A 63 6.77 -1.62 -14.43
N VAL A 64 7.33 -1.74 -15.63
CA VAL A 64 7.36 -0.68 -16.65
C VAL A 64 5.97 -0.39 -17.22
N ARG A 65 5.06 -1.38 -17.26
CA ARG A 65 3.73 -1.28 -17.88
C ARG A 65 2.58 -1.50 -16.89
N THR A 66 2.75 -1.11 -15.64
CA THR A 66 1.68 -1.14 -14.64
C THR A 66 1.35 0.29 -14.18
N PRO A 67 0.25 0.88 -14.67
CA PRO A 67 -0.25 2.16 -14.17
C PRO A 67 -1.01 2.02 -12.85
N LEU A 68 -1.22 3.13 -12.15
CA LEU A 68 -2.08 3.22 -10.97
C LEU A 68 -3.53 3.50 -11.39
N THR A 69 -4.16 2.53 -12.04
CA THR A 69 -5.53 2.69 -12.57
C THR A 69 -6.57 2.29 -11.52
N MET A 70 -7.52 3.18 -11.25
CA MET A 70 -8.69 2.87 -10.41
C MET A 70 -9.74 2.14 -11.25
N ARG A 71 -10.56 1.29 -10.62
CA ARG A 71 -11.77 0.76 -11.26
C ARG A 71 -12.77 1.89 -11.57
N PRO A 72 -13.76 1.66 -12.45
CA PRO A 72 -14.74 2.70 -12.80
C PRO A 72 -15.38 3.37 -11.56
N PRO A 73 -15.51 4.71 -11.56
CA PRO A 73 -16.09 5.45 -10.45
C PRO A 73 -17.57 5.13 -10.23
N ASP A 74 -18.07 5.42 -9.04
CA ASP A 74 -19.48 5.26 -8.63
C ASP A 74 -20.05 3.82 -8.75
N GLN A 75 -19.19 2.84 -9.04
CA GLN A 75 -19.54 1.43 -9.17
C GLN A 75 -19.11 0.61 -7.95
N THR A 76 -19.64 -0.62 -7.87
CA THR A 76 -19.10 -1.64 -6.96
C THR A 76 -17.62 -1.83 -7.20
N LEU A 77 -16.82 -1.88 -6.13
CA LEU A 77 -15.36 -1.96 -6.19
C LEU A 77 -14.68 -0.73 -6.79
N GLY A 78 -15.38 0.41 -6.94
CA GLY A 78 -14.78 1.69 -7.36
C GLY A 78 -13.68 2.18 -6.40
N TYR A 79 -13.60 1.65 -5.18
CA TYR A 79 -12.48 1.90 -4.26
C TYR A 79 -11.17 1.20 -4.64
N GLY A 80 -11.22 0.25 -5.59
CA GLY A 80 -10.13 -0.66 -5.91
C GLY A 80 -9.24 -0.19 -7.06
N LEU A 81 -7.93 -0.36 -6.89
CA LEU A 81 -6.97 -0.38 -8.00
C LEU A 81 -7.19 -1.61 -8.86
N SER A 82 -7.12 -1.41 -10.17
CA SER A 82 -7.20 -2.47 -11.18
C SER A 82 -5.84 -2.65 -11.82
N ALA A 83 -5.33 -3.87 -11.84
CA ALA A 83 -4.12 -4.21 -12.55
C ALA A 83 -4.29 -5.51 -13.35
N PRO A 84 -3.63 -5.62 -14.52
CA PRO A 84 -3.51 -6.89 -15.23
C PRO A 84 -2.96 -7.99 -14.32
N ARG A 85 -3.24 -9.26 -14.64
CA ARG A 85 -2.77 -10.39 -13.81
C ARG A 85 -1.26 -10.32 -13.61
N ASN A 86 -0.86 -10.40 -12.34
CA ASN A 86 0.51 -10.55 -11.81
C ASN A 86 1.41 -9.29 -11.79
N GLY A 87 1.00 -8.14 -12.34
CA GLY A 87 1.84 -6.93 -12.33
C GLY A 87 1.91 -6.26 -10.94
N ALA A 88 3.11 -6.20 -10.35
CA ALA A 88 3.44 -5.38 -9.17
C ALA A 88 2.48 -5.48 -7.95
N ARG A 89 1.80 -6.61 -7.78
CA ARG A 89 0.69 -6.78 -6.81
C ARG A 89 1.07 -6.54 -5.35
N ALA A 90 2.32 -6.81 -4.96
CA ALA A 90 2.83 -6.47 -3.62
C ALA A 90 2.74 -4.96 -3.37
N LEU A 91 3.23 -4.15 -4.32
CA LEU A 91 3.16 -2.68 -4.24
C LEU A 91 1.70 -2.21 -4.27
N LEU A 92 0.93 -2.69 -5.25
CA LEU A 92 -0.45 -2.25 -5.45
C LEU A 92 -1.34 -2.61 -4.26
N SER A 93 -1.17 -3.79 -3.65
CA SER A 93 -1.96 -4.18 -2.48
C SER A 93 -1.59 -3.36 -1.25
N GLY A 94 -0.30 -3.04 -1.09
CA GLY A 94 0.17 -2.08 -0.08
C GLY A 94 -0.49 -0.71 -0.25
N LEU A 95 -0.45 -0.14 -1.46
CA LEU A 95 -1.08 1.15 -1.76
C LEU A 95 -2.61 1.10 -1.58
N GLN A 96 -3.25 0.04 -2.09
CA GLN A 96 -4.69 -0.17 -2.00
C GLN A 96 -5.19 -0.16 -0.55
N ALA A 97 -4.42 -0.71 0.38
CA ALA A 97 -4.78 -0.69 1.79
C ALA A 97 -4.80 0.75 2.36
N HIS A 98 -3.89 1.63 1.91
CA HIS A 98 -3.90 3.05 2.26
C HIS A 98 -5.02 3.84 1.57
N ILE A 99 -5.40 3.48 0.34
CA ILE A 99 -6.59 4.02 -0.34
C ILE A 99 -7.86 3.70 0.47
N ILE A 100 -8.05 2.43 0.85
CA ILE A 100 -9.18 1.98 1.67
C ILE A 100 -9.17 2.68 3.03
N LYS A 101 -7.99 2.81 3.66
CA LYS A 101 -7.82 3.53 4.92
C LYS A 101 -8.33 4.97 4.80
N TRP A 102 -7.91 5.69 3.76
CA TRP A 102 -8.32 7.07 3.57
C TRP A 102 -9.83 7.19 3.31
N LEU A 103 -10.37 6.35 2.41
CA LEU A 103 -11.80 6.34 2.09
C LEU A 103 -12.69 6.00 3.29
N LEU A 104 -12.32 5.00 4.08
CA LEU A 104 -13.14 4.51 5.19
C LEU A 104 -12.89 5.24 6.51
N PHE A 105 -11.72 5.83 6.76
CA PHE A 105 -11.36 6.26 8.11
C PHE A 105 -10.85 7.69 8.21
N ASP A 106 -10.09 8.18 7.24
CA ASP A 106 -9.46 9.50 7.34
C ASP A 106 -10.30 10.61 6.67
N SER A 107 -11.02 10.28 5.59
CA SER A 107 -11.85 11.23 4.83
C SER A 107 -13.26 11.44 5.41
N ARG A 108 -13.62 10.70 6.46
CA ARG A 108 -14.93 10.81 7.09
C ARG A 108 -14.97 12.05 7.98
N PRO A 109 -16.02 12.88 7.91
CA PRO A 109 -16.18 14.00 8.84
C PRO A 109 -16.16 13.49 10.28
N ALA A 110 -15.33 14.09 11.12
CA ALA A 110 -15.34 13.80 12.55
C ALA A 110 -16.66 14.30 13.14
N THR A 111 -17.61 13.40 13.40
CA THR A 111 -18.82 13.74 14.15
C THR A 111 -18.55 13.60 15.65
N LYS A 112 -19.29 14.32 16.49
CA LYS A 112 -19.12 14.31 17.97
C LYS A 112 -19.22 12.91 18.59
N ASP A 113 -19.88 11.98 17.90
CA ASP A 113 -20.07 10.59 18.34
C ASP A 113 -19.19 9.59 17.57
N ASN A 114 -18.25 10.06 16.73
CA ASN A 114 -17.50 9.24 15.75
C ASN A 114 -18.38 8.38 14.81
N LYS A 115 -19.68 8.69 14.73
CA LYS A 115 -20.63 8.04 13.81
C LYS A 115 -20.68 8.81 12.49
N SER A 116 -20.26 8.16 11.41
CA SER A 116 -20.44 8.70 10.06
C SER A 116 -21.93 8.92 9.77
N ALA A 117 -22.27 10.05 9.15
CA ALA A 117 -23.65 10.34 8.72
C ALA A 117 -24.15 9.35 7.65
N LEU A 118 -23.22 8.76 6.89
CA LEU A 118 -23.50 7.76 5.86
C LEU A 118 -22.99 6.37 6.28
N PRO A 119 -23.67 5.29 5.87
CA PRO A 119 -23.20 3.92 6.08
C PRO A 119 -21.78 3.72 5.55
N PRO A 120 -20.91 2.97 6.25
CA PRO A 120 -19.53 2.76 5.84
C PRO A 120 -19.34 2.29 4.39
N ASP A 121 -20.27 1.49 3.87
CA ASP A 121 -20.21 0.90 2.53
C ASP A 121 -20.39 1.93 1.40
N THR A 122 -21.00 3.09 1.68
CA THR A 122 -21.13 4.15 0.65
C THR A 122 -19.77 4.72 0.25
N TYR A 123 -18.79 4.67 1.16
CA TYR A 123 -17.42 5.10 0.90
C TYR A 123 -16.63 4.13 0.01
N LEU A 124 -17.18 2.94 -0.24
CA LEU A 124 -16.64 1.95 -1.18
C LEU A 124 -17.19 2.14 -2.61
N ARG A 125 -17.95 3.20 -2.86
CA ARG A 125 -18.37 3.62 -4.21
C ARG A 125 -17.97 5.09 -4.44
N PRO A 126 -16.67 5.41 -4.40
CA PRO A 126 -16.22 6.78 -4.55
C PRO A 126 -16.50 7.31 -5.97
N SER A 127 -16.82 8.59 -6.06
CA SER A 127 -16.81 9.33 -7.32
C SER A 127 -15.39 9.49 -7.86
N GLU A 128 -15.25 9.89 -9.12
CA GLU A 128 -13.96 10.13 -9.77
C GLU A 128 -13.07 11.10 -8.96
N ASP A 129 -13.60 12.27 -8.55
CA ASP A 129 -12.85 13.24 -7.74
C ASP A 129 -12.35 12.63 -6.41
N ARG A 130 -13.14 11.73 -5.79
CA ARG A 130 -12.78 11.04 -4.56
C ARG A 130 -11.76 9.94 -4.78
N GLN A 131 -11.78 9.27 -5.94
CA GLN A 131 -10.76 8.30 -6.33
C GLN A 131 -9.41 8.98 -6.54
N GLU A 132 -9.39 10.09 -7.28
CA GLU A 132 -8.17 10.89 -7.47
C GLU A 132 -7.62 11.35 -6.13
N GLU A 133 -8.48 11.90 -5.25
CA GLU A 133 -8.07 12.31 -3.91
C GLU A 133 -7.49 11.17 -3.08
N ALA A 134 -8.17 10.03 -3.04
CA ALA A 134 -7.69 8.87 -2.31
C ALA A 134 -6.32 8.39 -2.83
N LEU A 135 -6.12 8.42 -4.16
CA LEU A 135 -4.91 7.94 -4.78
C LEU A 135 -3.70 8.83 -4.47
N TRP A 136 -3.78 10.15 -4.71
CA TRP A 136 -2.64 11.02 -4.40
C TRP A 136 -2.39 11.13 -2.90
N ARG A 137 -3.43 11.09 -2.04
CA ARG A 137 -3.27 11.03 -0.58
C ARG A 137 -2.53 9.78 -0.14
N ALA A 138 -2.92 8.61 -0.66
CA ALA A 138 -2.30 7.33 -0.34
C ALA A 138 -0.84 7.27 -0.83
N CYS A 139 -0.57 7.74 -2.05
CA CYS A 139 0.79 7.86 -2.59
C CYS A 139 1.65 8.77 -1.70
N SER A 140 1.17 9.96 -1.34
CA SER A 140 1.90 10.88 -0.45
C SER A 140 2.16 10.25 0.92
N GLU A 141 1.17 9.55 1.50
CA GLU A 141 1.32 8.91 2.80
C GLU A 141 2.42 7.84 2.80
N VAL A 142 2.46 6.95 1.80
CA VAL A 142 3.47 5.88 1.75
C VAL A 142 4.87 6.43 1.45
N ILE A 143 4.98 7.43 0.57
CA ILE A 143 6.26 8.10 0.26
C ILE A 143 6.78 8.83 1.51
N TRP A 144 5.93 9.62 2.17
CA TRP A 144 6.28 10.37 3.38
C TRP A 144 6.66 9.44 4.55
N ARG A 145 6.01 8.28 4.66
CA ARG A 145 6.39 7.26 5.63
C ARG A 145 7.79 6.72 5.38
N CYS A 146 8.14 6.45 4.13
CA CYS A 146 9.47 5.96 3.75
C CYS A 146 10.56 7.02 4.00
N ALA A 147 10.22 8.30 3.86
CA ALA A 147 11.06 9.43 4.25
C ALA A 147 11.25 9.57 5.78
N GLY A 148 10.59 8.74 6.60
CA GLY A 148 10.62 8.84 8.07
C GLY A 148 9.66 9.88 8.64
N GLY A 149 8.76 10.44 7.83
CA GLY A 149 7.95 11.61 8.19
C GLY A 149 6.88 11.42 9.26
N PHE A 150 6.67 10.19 9.73
CA PHE A 150 5.81 9.89 10.88
C PHE A 150 6.60 9.39 12.11
N ASN A 151 7.93 9.29 12.01
CA ASN A 151 8.81 8.82 13.07
C ASN A 151 9.50 10.01 13.75
N VAL A 152 8.80 10.65 14.70
CA VAL A 152 9.30 11.83 15.44
C VAL A 152 10.58 11.53 16.25
N GLN A 153 10.89 10.25 16.48
CA GLN A 153 11.99 9.81 17.35
C GLN A 153 13.34 9.62 16.64
N SER A 154 13.43 9.75 15.31
CA SER A 154 14.68 9.44 14.58
C SER A 154 15.72 10.57 14.58
N GLY A 155 15.39 11.78 15.02
CA GLY A 155 16.30 12.93 15.04
C GLY A 155 16.72 13.46 13.66
N THR A 156 16.49 12.71 12.58
CA THR A 156 16.66 13.11 11.18
C THR A 156 15.39 13.76 10.66
N GLU A 157 15.52 14.93 10.03
CA GLU A 157 14.41 15.58 9.33
C GLU A 157 13.99 14.76 8.11
N PRO A 158 12.69 14.48 7.94
CA PRO A 158 12.22 13.67 6.83
C PRO A 158 12.36 14.41 5.50
N THR A 159 12.96 13.75 4.51
CA THR A 159 13.05 14.26 3.13
C THR A 159 12.48 13.22 2.17
N ALA A 160 11.33 13.51 1.59
CA ALA A 160 10.72 12.69 0.56
C ALA A 160 11.27 13.06 -0.82
N VAL A 161 11.56 12.07 -1.65
CA VAL A 161 12.10 12.25 -3.00
C VAL A 161 11.19 11.57 -4.00
N VAL A 162 10.75 12.32 -5.02
CA VAL A 162 9.90 11.80 -6.11
C VAL A 162 10.61 12.02 -7.45
N GLY A 163 10.74 10.95 -8.24
CA GLY A 163 11.26 11.01 -9.61
C GLY A 163 10.12 11.05 -10.62
N LEU A 164 10.09 12.06 -11.50
CA LEU A 164 9.15 12.13 -12.62
C LEU A 164 9.89 12.13 -13.97
N PRO A 165 9.43 11.37 -14.97
CA PRO A 165 10.08 11.33 -16.27
C PRO A 165 9.85 12.62 -17.05
N THR A 166 10.83 13.00 -17.84
CA THR A 166 10.79 14.10 -18.80
C THR A 166 11.04 13.59 -20.22
N ASP A 167 11.04 14.46 -21.22
CA ASP A 167 11.35 14.08 -22.61
C ASP A 167 12.85 13.91 -22.86
N HIS A 168 13.70 14.39 -21.95
CA HIS A 168 15.16 14.42 -22.10
C HIS A 168 15.81 13.19 -21.45
N THR A 169 16.82 12.65 -22.12
CA THR A 169 17.63 11.54 -21.62
C THR A 169 18.92 12.06 -20.99
N TYR A 170 19.09 11.80 -19.70
CA TYR A 170 20.24 12.25 -18.90
C TYR A 170 21.30 11.17 -18.70
N VAL A 171 20.91 9.89 -18.70
CA VAL A 171 21.83 8.75 -18.58
C VAL A 171 21.91 8.03 -19.93
N GLN A 172 23.13 7.94 -20.47
CA GLN A 172 23.37 7.31 -21.77
C GLN A 172 23.40 5.78 -21.65
N HIS A 173 23.04 5.10 -22.74
CA HIS A 173 23.16 3.66 -22.82
C HIS A 173 24.65 3.25 -22.77
N SER A 174 24.97 2.23 -21.98
CA SER A 174 26.33 1.69 -21.84
C SER A 174 26.31 0.19 -21.53
N SER A 175 27.48 -0.46 -21.52
CA SER A 175 27.61 -1.86 -21.07
C SER A 175 27.19 -2.08 -19.61
N HIS A 176 27.17 -1.01 -18.81
CA HIS A 176 26.82 -1.04 -17.40
C HIS A 176 25.39 -0.52 -17.13
N TYR A 177 24.78 0.15 -18.11
CA TYR A 177 23.44 0.74 -17.97
C TYR A 177 22.61 0.60 -19.25
N TYR A 178 21.54 -0.20 -19.18
CA TYR A 178 20.61 -0.39 -20.31
C TYR A 178 19.37 0.46 -20.12
N GLN A 179 19.19 1.48 -20.95
CA GLN A 179 18.03 2.39 -20.91
C GLN A 179 16.69 1.63 -20.90
N ASP A 180 15.75 2.11 -20.09
CA ASP A 180 14.41 1.51 -19.94
C ASP A 180 13.28 2.43 -20.39
N GLY A 181 13.62 3.63 -20.88
CA GLY A 181 12.67 4.64 -21.36
C GLY A 181 12.19 5.60 -20.27
N ILE A 182 12.56 5.35 -19.00
CA ILE A 182 11.97 6.02 -17.82
C ILE A 182 13.07 6.51 -16.88
N THR A 183 13.88 5.60 -16.35
CA THR A 183 14.86 5.87 -15.29
C THR A 183 15.87 6.90 -15.74
N GLU A 184 16.36 6.80 -16.98
CA GLU A 184 17.33 7.75 -17.53
C GLU A 184 16.78 9.15 -17.79
N LYS A 185 15.47 9.34 -17.67
CA LYS A 185 14.76 10.60 -17.96
C LYS A 185 14.21 11.30 -16.72
N LEU A 186 14.49 10.78 -15.53
CA LEU A 186 13.91 11.27 -14.29
C LEU A 186 14.48 12.63 -13.88
N HIS A 187 13.59 13.53 -13.50
CA HIS A 187 13.87 14.65 -12.62
C HIS A 187 13.46 14.30 -11.19
N LEU A 188 14.37 14.52 -10.24
CA LEU A 188 14.19 14.27 -8.82
C LEU A 188 13.74 15.55 -8.09
N PHE A 189 12.73 15.40 -7.24
CA PHE A 189 12.13 16.49 -6.46
C PHE A 189 12.15 16.13 -4.98
N ASP A 190 12.70 17.04 -4.17
CA ASP A 190 12.87 16.87 -2.73
C ASP A 190 11.76 17.63 -1.98
N PHE A 191 11.18 17.02 -0.94
CA PHE A 191 10.11 17.59 -0.12
C PHE A 191 10.38 17.38 1.36
N THR A 192 10.28 18.44 2.16
CA THR A 192 10.44 18.42 3.62
C THR A 192 9.10 18.59 4.35
N ARG A 193 8.00 18.69 3.62
CA ARG A 193 6.64 18.81 4.17
C ARG A 193 5.67 17.91 3.41
N LEU A 194 4.77 17.27 4.15
CA LEU A 194 3.75 16.39 3.58
C LEU A 194 2.76 17.16 2.68
N GLU A 195 2.42 18.40 3.03
CA GLU A 195 1.47 19.20 2.24
C GLU A 195 2.02 19.52 0.84
N ASP A 196 3.31 19.87 0.75
CA ASP A 196 3.97 20.18 -0.52
C ASP A 196 4.05 18.94 -1.43
N LEU A 197 4.38 17.78 -0.84
CA LEU A 197 4.35 16.49 -1.53
C LEU A 197 2.94 16.16 -2.05
N GLN A 198 1.89 16.45 -1.26
CA GLN A 198 0.49 16.23 -1.66
C GLN A 198 0.08 17.12 -2.83
N ILE A 199 0.42 18.40 -2.80
CA ILE A 199 0.15 19.34 -3.89
C ILE A 199 0.88 18.87 -5.17
N PHE A 200 2.13 18.44 -5.04
CA PHE A 200 2.93 17.95 -6.15
C PHE A 200 2.35 16.68 -6.78
N LEU A 201 2.02 15.66 -5.99
CA LEU A 201 1.43 14.42 -6.50
C LEU A 201 0.04 14.66 -7.09
N LYS A 202 -0.77 15.53 -6.50
CA LYS A 202 -2.07 15.92 -7.08
C LYS A 202 -1.90 16.53 -8.47
N ARG A 203 -0.90 17.40 -8.66
CA ARG A 203 -0.63 18.07 -9.95
C ARG A 203 -0.17 17.09 -11.04
N TYR A 204 0.67 16.12 -10.69
CA TYR A 204 1.29 15.20 -11.64
C TYR A 204 0.71 13.77 -11.61
N LEU A 205 -0.45 13.58 -10.96
CA LEU A 205 -1.07 12.26 -10.78
C LEU A 205 -1.29 11.54 -12.13
N TYR A 206 -1.61 12.30 -13.17
CA TYR A 206 -1.82 11.77 -14.52
C TYR A 206 -0.64 10.94 -15.05
N LEU A 207 0.62 11.23 -14.65
CA LEU A 207 1.80 10.44 -15.04
C LEU A 207 1.78 9.04 -14.44
N PHE A 208 1.21 8.89 -13.25
CA PHE A 208 1.06 7.61 -12.59
C PHE A 208 -0.12 6.80 -13.15
N GLN A 209 -1.09 7.46 -13.78
CA GLN A 209 -2.33 6.85 -14.29
C GLN A 209 -2.35 6.66 -15.80
N THR A 210 -1.33 7.14 -16.52
CA THR A 210 -1.26 7.05 -17.99
C THR A 210 -1.33 5.59 -18.43
N GLU A 211 -2.21 5.28 -19.38
CA GLU A 211 -2.39 3.93 -19.93
C GLU A 211 -1.07 3.37 -20.48
N GLU A 212 -0.81 2.08 -20.24
CA GLU A 212 0.49 1.41 -20.50
C GLU A 212 1.70 2.07 -19.82
N GLY A 213 1.48 3.07 -18.96
CA GLY A 213 2.51 3.79 -18.25
C GLY A 213 3.04 3.05 -17.03
N SER A 214 3.97 3.72 -16.36
CA SER A 214 4.87 3.10 -15.37
C SER A 214 4.57 3.54 -13.95
N GLY A 215 3.31 3.81 -13.62
CA GLY A 215 2.91 4.37 -12.33
C GLY A 215 3.38 3.55 -11.12
N ALA A 216 3.36 2.21 -11.22
CA ALA A 216 3.92 1.34 -10.19
C ALA A 216 5.44 1.50 -10.03
N LEU A 217 6.19 1.61 -11.14
CA LEU A 217 7.63 1.86 -11.09
C LEU A 217 7.95 3.24 -10.50
N LEU A 218 7.22 4.28 -10.91
CA LEU A 218 7.41 5.64 -10.39
C LEU A 218 7.16 5.70 -8.87
N LEU A 219 6.11 5.04 -8.39
CA LEU A 219 5.84 4.95 -6.95
C LEU A 219 6.91 4.13 -6.23
N LEU A 220 7.35 3.00 -6.81
CA LEU A 220 8.42 2.18 -6.24
C LEU A 220 9.72 2.98 -6.09
N TYR A 221 10.11 3.72 -7.12
CA TYR A 221 11.27 4.60 -7.05
C TYR A 221 11.09 5.72 -6.04
N ALA A 222 9.91 6.35 -5.97
CA ALA A 222 9.66 7.38 -4.97
C ALA A 222 9.83 6.86 -3.53
N VAL A 223 9.35 5.65 -3.21
CA VAL A 223 9.52 5.08 -1.86
C VAL A 223 10.96 4.63 -1.58
N VAL A 224 11.68 4.11 -2.59
CA VAL A 224 13.10 3.71 -2.44
C VAL A 224 14.00 4.93 -2.28
N LEU A 225 13.83 5.96 -3.12
CA LEU A 225 14.59 7.21 -3.04
C LEU A 225 14.31 7.94 -1.71
N SER A 226 13.05 7.99 -1.28
CA SER A 226 12.69 8.61 0.01
C SER A 226 13.26 7.87 1.22
N ARG A 227 13.33 6.52 1.17
CA ARG A 227 14.02 5.75 2.21
C ARG A 227 15.54 5.93 2.13
N GLY A 228 16.06 6.11 0.91
CA GLY A 228 17.47 6.13 0.56
C GLY A 228 17.99 4.73 0.21
N CYS A 229 18.68 4.60 -0.93
CA CYS A 229 19.18 3.32 -1.45
C CYS A 229 20.03 2.56 -0.42
N GLU A 230 20.96 3.22 0.24
CA GLU A 230 21.79 2.64 1.31
C GLU A 230 20.97 2.15 2.51
N ASN A 231 19.92 2.86 2.89
CA ASN A 231 19.05 2.43 3.97
C ASN A 231 18.19 1.24 3.57
N VAL A 232 17.74 1.16 2.30
CA VAL A 232 17.04 -0.03 1.79
C VAL A 232 17.97 -1.24 1.81
N LYS A 233 19.23 -1.11 1.35
CA LYS A 233 20.23 -2.19 1.45
C LYS A 233 20.40 -2.68 2.89
N LYS A 234 20.52 -1.75 3.84
CA LYS A 234 20.62 -2.05 5.28
C LYS A 234 19.35 -2.72 5.82
N ASP A 235 18.17 -2.25 5.41
CA ASP A 235 16.89 -2.82 5.85
C ASP A 235 16.75 -4.29 5.42
N LEU A 236 17.29 -4.67 4.25
CA LEU A 236 17.28 -6.05 3.75
C LEU A 236 18.20 -7.00 4.55
N ASP A 237 19.11 -6.44 5.35
CA ASP A 237 19.99 -7.14 6.31
C ASP A 237 20.78 -8.30 5.68
N GLY A 238 21.20 -8.15 4.42
CA GLY A 238 21.91 -9.18 3.66
C GLY A 238 21.11 -10.45 3.33
N LYS A 239 19.90 -10.62 3.89
CA LYS A 239 19.01 -11.77 3.59
C LYS A 239 18.50 -11.75 2.15
N LEU A 240 18.36 -10.55 1.59
CA LEU A 240 17.94 -10.36 0.20
C LEU A 240 18.95 -9.45 -0.51
N PRO A 241 19.40 -9.82 -1.72
CA PRO A 241 20.38 -9.04 -2.46
C PRO A 241 19.81 -7.74 -3.05
N TYR A 242 18.50 -7.65 -3.25
CA TYR A 242 17.78 -6.50 -3.81
C TYR A 242 16.30 -6.57 -3.45
N LEU A 243 15.58 -5.44 -3.59
CA LEU A 243 14.22 -5.27 -3.10
C LEU A 243 13.19 -6.10 -3.86
N VAL A 244 13.17 -6.05 -5.20
CA VAL A 244 12.20 -6.76 -6.04
C VAL A 244 12.71 -8.18 -6.31
N SER A 245 12.18 -9.16 -5.58
CA SER A 245 12.59 -10.57 -5.68
C SER A 245 12.18 -11.22 -7.02
N ALA A 246 12.58 -12.48 -7.23
CA ALA A 246 12.20 -13.28 -8.40
C ALA A 246 10.68 -13.52 -8.51
N HIS A 247 9.91 -13.35 -7.42
CA HIS A 247 8.46 -13.54 -7.44
C HIS A 247 7.77 -12.55 -8.37
N VAL A 248 6.83 -13.06 -9.17
CA VAL A 248 6.12 -12.29 -10.21
C VAL A 248 5.33 -11.13 -9.60
N GLU A 249 4.63 -11.38 -8.50
CA GLU A 249 3.82 -10.35 -7.83
C GLU A 249 4.62 -9.31 -7.04
N GLY A 250 5.93 -9.50 -6.88
CA GLY A 250 6.80 -8.69 -6.04
C GLY A 250 7.11 -9.33 -4.69
N SER A 251 7.93 -8.64 -3.89
CA SER A 251 8.44 -9.14 -2.61
C SER A 251 7.65 -8.62 -1.41
N LEU A 252 7.72 -9.36 -0.31
CA LEU A 252 7.14 -8.97 0.97
C LEU A 252 7.79 -7.67 1.50
N ASN A 253 9.06 -7.45 1.17
CA ASN A 253 9.84 -6.29 1.60
C ASN A 253 9.35 -4.98 0.99
N ILE A 254 8.71 -5.04 -0.19
CA ILE A 254 7.98 -3.88 -0.74
C ILE A 254 6.77 -3.57 0.15
N VAL A 255 6.04 -4.60 0.61
CA VAL A 255 4.91 -4.41 1.53
C VAL A 255 5.38 -3.84 2.86
N THR A 256 6.44 -4.39 3.48
CA THR A 256 6.95 -3.85 4.74
C THR A 256 7.45 -2.42 4.60
N LEU A 257 8.08 -2.07 3.46
CA LEU A 257 8.48 -0.72 3.13
C LEU A 257 7.28 0.24 3.10
N LEU A 258 6.21 -0.08 2.37
CA LEU A 258 5.01 0.76 2.29
C LEU A 258 4.30 0.90 3.65
N LEU A 259 4.22 -0.18 4.41
CA LEU A 259 3.50 -0.22 5.69
C LEU A 259 4.26 0.43 6.84
N THR A 260 5.60 0.41 6.82
CA THR A 260 6.41 0.77 7.99
C THR A 260 7.51 1.80 7.71
N GLY A 261 7.76 2.09 6.43
CA GLY A 261 8.88 2.91 5.99
C GLY A 261 10.22 2.17 5.99
N ARG A 262 10.25 0.85 6.23
CA ARG A 262 11.46 0.02 6.21
C ARG A 262 11.24 -1.27 5.43
N ALA A 263 12.18 -1.62 4.57
CA ALA A 263 12.12 -2.83 3.74
C ALA A 263 12.54 -4.11 4.50
N THR A 264 12.27 -4.19 5.81
CA THR A 264 12.76 -5.29 6.65
C THR A 264 12.16 -6.63 6.22
N PRO A 265 12.96 -7.72 6.18
CA PRO A 265 12.44 -9.07 6.02
C PRO A 265 11.84 -9.60 7.33
N TYR A 266 12.06 -8.89 8.44
CA TYR A 266 11.72 -9.35 9.78
C TYR A 266 10.33 -8.90 10.22
N LEU A 267 9.43 -9.86 10.42
CA LEU A 267 8.02 -9.56 10.73
C LEU A 267 7.71 -9.59 12.24
N HIS A 268 8.67 -9.96 13.07
CA HIS A 268 8.52 -9.95 14.53
C HIS A 268 8.44 -8.51 15.09
N ASN A 269 8.03 -8.39 16.34
CA ASN A 269 7.96 -7.09 17.00
C ASN A 269 9.35 -6.63 17.47
N GLY A 270 9.69 -5.38 17.22
CA GLY A 270 10.86 -4.72 17.80
C GLY A 270 12.18 -5.25 17.25
N VAL A 271 13.22 -5.15 18.06
CA VAL A 271 14.57 -5.62 17.73
C VAL A 271 14.80 -6.93 18.49
N LEU A 272 15.22 -7.98 17.78
CA LEU A 272 15.68 -9.22 18.39
C LEU A 272 17.19 -9.30 18.23
N TYR A 273 17.89 -9.74 19.27
CA TYR A 273 19.33 -9.97 19.22
C TYR A 273 19.54 -11.46 19.00
N VAL A 274 20.12 -11.83 17.87
CA VAL A 274 20.34 -13.22 17.48
C VAL A 274 21.84 -13.46 17.40
N GLY A 275 22.32 -14.41 18.19
CA GLY A 275 23.70 -14.90 18.21
C GLY A 275 23.71 -16.32 18.78
N ASP A 276 24.81 -17.02 18.57
CA ASP A 276 25.09 -18.31 19.19
C ASP A 276 26.21 -18.15 20.24
N GLU A 277 26.69 -19.25 20.82
CA GLU A 277 27.77 -19.19 21.83
C GLU A 277 29.10 -18.69 21.26
N ASP A 278 29.29 -18.77 19.93
CA ASP A 278 30.54 -18.46 19.24
C ASP A 278 30.53 -17.08 18.53
N HIS A 279 29.37 -16.45 18.37
CA HIS A 279 29.19 -15.17 17.68
C HIS A 279 28.45 -14.13 18.52
N TYR A 280 28.91 -12.87 18.46
CA TYR A 280 28.21 -11.74 19.08
C TYR A 280 26.77 -11.63 18.59
N ALA A 281 25.83 -11.41 19.51
CA ALA A 281 24.43 -11.25 19.18
C ALA A 281 24.22 -10.01 18.28
N MET A 282 23.79 -10.23 17.05
CA MET A 282 23.51 -9.18 16.07
C MET A 282 22.04 -8.74 16.14
N PRO A 283 21.75 -7.43 16.07
CA PRO A 283 20.38 -6.93 16.12
C PRO A 283 19.65 -7.16 14.77
N GLN A 284 18.56 -7.91 14.81
CA GLN A 284 17.58 -8.02 13.74
C GLN A 284 16.44 -7.04 13.97
N PHE A 285 16.28 -6.09 13.06
CA PHE A 285 15.28 -5.03 13.16
C PHE A 285 13.96 -5.47 12.52
N GLY A 286 13.03 -5.92 13.36
CA GLY A 286 11.65 -6.21 12.96
C GLY A 286 10.80 -4.95 12.86
N ILE A 287 9.51 -5.12 13.15
CA ILE A 287 8.53 -4.03 13.06
C ILE A 287 8.62 -3.16 14.31
N LEU A 288 9.13 -1.94 14.17
CA LEU A 288 9.47 -1.08 15.32
C LEU A 288 8.27 -0.35 15.96
N GLY A 289 7.15 -0.22 15.25
CA GLY A 289 5.95 0.44 15.74
C GLY A 289 4.69 -0.19 15.18
N ARG A 290 3.55 0.04 15.82
CA ARG A 290 2.25 -0.43 15.33
C ARG A 290 1.91 0.28 14.02
N SER A 291 1.72 -0.46 12.94
CA SER A 291 1.40 0.14 11.63
C SER A 291 -0.08 0.54 11.54
N PRO A 292 -0.44 1.61 10.80
CA PRO A 292 -1.83 1.94 10.51
C PRO A 292 -2.60 0.81 9.81
N VAL A 293 -1.90 0.07 8.95
CA VAL A 293 -2.40 -1.06 8.15
C VAL A 293 -1.57 -2.29 8.50
N GLY A 294 -2.23 -3.44 8.64
CA GLY A 294 -1.60 -4.68 9.06
C GLY A 294 -1.07 -5.52 7.92
N LEU A 295 -0.50 -6.66 8.29
CA LEU A 295 -0.04 -7.69 7.36
C LEU A 295 -0.39 -9.07 7.92
N LEU A 296 -1.02 -9.91 7.09
CA LEU A 296 -1.20 -11.34 7.35
C LEU A 296 -0.43 -12.13 6.29
N VAL A 297 0.24 -13.20 6.71
CA VAL A 297 1.06 -14.02 5.83
C VAL A 297 0.77 -15.49 6.09
N TRP A 298 0.52 -16.22 5.01
CA TRP A 298 0.44 -17.68 4.99
C TRP A 298 1.26 -18.18 3.80
N TYR A 299 2.21 -19.09 4.05
CA TYR A 299 3.21 -19.50 3.06
C TYR A 299 2.82 -20.74 2.25
N GLY A 300 1.69 -21.40 2.53
CA GLY A 300 1.34 -22.70 1.94
C GLY A 300 1.63 -23.89 2.87
N GLY A 301 1.33 -25.10 2.39
CA GLY A 301 1.54 -26.35 3.13
C GLY A 301 3.01 -26.72 3.38
N ASP A 302 3.22 -27.74 4.21
CA ASP A 302 4.53 -28.17 4.72
C ASP A 302 5.37 -29.03 3.77
N ASP A 303 4.93 -29.28 2.53
CA ASP A 303 5.65 -30.15 1.59
C ASP A 303 7.03 -29.60 1.16
N ASN A 304 7.35 -28.35 1.52
CA ASN A 304 8.66 -27.73 1.36
C ASN A 304 9.32 -27.35 2.71
N ALA A 305 9.13 -28.16 3.75
CA ALA A 305 9.72 -27.98 5.09
C ALA A 305 11.26 -27.86 5.12
N LYS A 306 11.96 -28.17 4.01
CA LYS A 306 13.41 -27.96 3.90
C LYS A 306 13.84 -26.49 3.79
N ASN A 307 12.89 -25.55 3.64
CA ASN A 307 13.12 -24.10 3.60
C ASN A 307 12.48 -23.36 4.80
N SER A 308 12.23 -24.04 5.93
CA SER A 308 11.53 -23.45 7.10
C SER A 308 12.22 -22.23 7.71
N ASP A 309 13.55 -22.12 7.58
CA ASP A 309 14.35 -21.05 8.20
C ASP A 309 14.06 -19.64 7.65
N ASN A 310 13.36 -19.53 6.52
CA ASN A 310 12.96 -18.25 5.94
C ASN A 310 11.49 -17.87 6.17
N ARG A 311 10.68 -18.73 6.80
CA ARG A 311 9.26 -18.43 7.07
C ARG A 311 9.16 -17.50 8.28
N GLN A 312 8.72 -16.27 8.04
CA GLN A 312 8.54 -15.28 9.11
C GLN A 312 7.07 -14.96 9.30
N TYR A 313 6.59 -15.03 10.53
CA TYR A 313 5.20 -14.74 10.84
C TYR A 313 5.05 -13.33 11.44
N PRO A 314 4.03 -12.57 11.01
CA PRO A 314 3.77 -11.25 11.57
C PRO A 314 3.53 -11.27 13.08
N GLY A 315 4.25 -10.41 13.80
CA GLY A 315 4.00 -10.10 15.20
C GLY A 315 2.74 -9.25 15.39
N SER A 316 2.40 -8.95 16.65
CA SER A 316 1.18 -8.18 16.97
C SER A 316 1.16 -6.78 16.34
N ARG A 317 2.31 -6.11 16.12
CA ARG A 317 2.36 -4.79 15.47
C ARG A 317 1.82 -4.76 14.04
N LEU A 318 1.72 -5.94 13.40
CA LEU A 318 1.13 -6.14 12.08
C LEU A 318 -0.20 -6.92 12.13
N LYS A 319 -0.38 -7.85 13.08
CA LYS A 319 -1.64 -8.61 13.23
C LYS A 319 -2.76 -7.78 13.86
N THR A 320 -2.44 -6.79 14.70
CA THR A 320 -3.40 -5.86 15.31
C THR A 320 -3.08 -4.41 14.90
N PRO A 321 -3.26 -4.04 13.62
CA PRO A 321 -3.02 -2.68 13.12
C PRO A 321 -3.95 -1.63 13.76
N ALA A 322 -3.69 -0.34 13.50
CA ALA A 322 -4.51 0.74 14.05
C ALA A 322 -5.92 0.81 13.43
N MET A 323 -6.04 0.44 12.14
CA MET A 323 -7.29 0.29 11.41
C MET A 323 -7.49 -1.19 11.04
N PRO A 324 -8.72 -1.70 10.94
CA PRO A 324 -9.02 -3.09 10.59
C PRO A 324 -8.81 -3.37 9.09
N ILE A 325 -7.59 -3.17 8.62
CA ILE A 325 -7.14 -3.37 7.24
C ILE A 325 -5.82 -4.13 7.30
N TRP A 326 -5.68 -5.19 6.51
CA TRP A 326 -4.48 -5.99 6.39
C TRP A 326 -4.14 -6.19 4.92
N VAL A 327 -2.91 -5.88 4.53
CA VAL A 327 -2.34 -6.49 3.33
C VAL A 327 -2.18 -7.99 3.60
N THR A 328 -2.46 -8.82 2.62
CA THR A 328 -2.33 -10.27 2.74
C THR A 328 -1.27 -10.79 1.80
N SER A 329 -0.48 -11.77 2.25
CA SER A 329 0.30 -12.65 1.38
C SER A 329 -0.19 -14.08 1.61
N CYS A 330 -0.92 -14.64 0.65
CA CYS A 330 -1.51 -15.97 0.70
C CYS A 330 -0.83 -16.85 -0.34
N SER A 331 0.09 -17.72 0.07
CA SER A 331 0.96 -18.50 -0.81
C SER A 331 1.69 -17.66 -1.85
N GLY A 332 2.14 -16.47 -1.46
CA GLY A 332 2.82 -15.53 -2.36
C GLY A 332 1.90 -14.65 -3.21
N HIS A 333 0.58 -14.80 -3.09
CA HIS A 333 -0.40 -13.92 -3.73
C HIS A 333 -0.82 -12.78 -2.82
N TYR A 334 -0.80 -11.55 -3.34
CA TYR A 334 -1.14 -10.36 -2.58
C TYR A 334 -2.59 -9.92 -2.74
N GLY A 335 -3.14 -9.42 -1.64
CA GLY A 335 -4.51 -8.94 -1.53
C GLY A 335 -4.71 -8.08 -0.29
N ILE A 336 -5.95 -7.73 0.00
CA ILE A 336 -6.34 -6.90 1.14
C ILE A 336 -7.52 -7.54 1.84
N LEU A 337 -7.40 -7.76 3.14
CA LEU A 337 -8.51 -8.03 4.04
C LEU A 337 -8.88 -6.75 4.79
N PHE A 338 -10.17 -6.41 4.86
CA PHE A 338 -10.58 -5.25 5.65
C PHE A 338 -12.01 -5.37 6.16
N ASN A 339 -12.30 -4.63 7.23
CA ASN A 339 -13.64 -4.46 7.76
C ASN A 339 -13.96 -2.95 7.85
N THR A 340 -15.21 -2.58 7.67
CA THR A 340 -15.66 -1.18 7.60
C THR A 340 -15.92 -0.54 8.97
N ASN A 341 -16.03 -1.35 10.03
CA ASN A 341 -16.14 -0.95 11.43
C ASN A 341 -14.76 -0.72 12.07
N ARG A 342 -14.42 0.56 12.27
CA ARG A 342 -13.18 1.02 12.92
C ARG A 342 -12.89 0.34 14.26
N GLU A 343 -13.94 0.02 15.02
CA GLU A 343 -13.82 -0.50 16.39
C GLU A 343 -13.59 -2.01 16.44
N LEU A 344 -13.50 -2.72 15.30
CA LEU A 344 -13.32 -4.17 15.27
C LEU A 344 -12.19 -4.67 16.17
N LEU A 345 -11.02 -4.01 16.14
CA LEU A 345 -9.84 -4.40 16.92
C LEU A 345 -9.73 -3.70 18.29
N ARG A 346 -10.70 -2.87 18.63
CA ARG A 346 -10.74 -2.07 19.88
C ARG A 346 -11.82 -2.54 20.83
N ASN A 347 -12.84 -3.21 20.31
CA ASN A 347 -13.96 -3.73 21.06
C ASN A 347 -14.05 -5.25 20.87
N TYR A 348 -13.76 -6.00 21.93
CA TYR A 348 -13.80 -7.46 21.90
C TYR A 348 -15.18 -8.03 21.52
N HIS A 349 -16.28 -7.29 21.77
CA HIS A 349 -17.60 -7.71 21.30
C HIS A 349 -17.73 -7.63 19.78
N ALA A 350 -17.11 -6.64 19.15
CA ALA A 350 -17.13 -6.49 17.69
C ALA A 350 -16.30 -7.59 17.02
N GLU A 351 -15.25 -8.09 17.67
CA GLU A 351 -14.40 -9.19 17.17
C GLU A 351 -15.01 -10.59 17.38
N ARG A 352 -16.20 -10.71 17.97
CA ARG A 352 -16.90 -12.00 18.15
C ARG A 352 -17.47 -12.54 16.85
N ARG A 353 -18.17 -11.70 16.09
CA ARG A 353 -18.77 -12.05 14.81
C ARG A 353 -18.84 -10.82 13.92
N PHE A 354 -18.24 -10.89 12.75
CA PHE A 354 -18.12 -9.75 11.84
C PHE A 354 -17.92 -10.20 10.39
N ASP A 355 -18.24 -9.31 9.45
CA ASP A 355 -17.95 -9.52 8.04
C ASP A 355 -16.56 -8.99 7.68
N ILE A 356 -15.84 -9.65 6.79
CA ILE A 356 -14.54 -9.20 6.30
C ILE A 356 -14.52 -9.27 4.77
N HIS A 357 -14.09 -8.17 4.16
CA HIS A 357 -13.93 -8.05 2.72
C HIS A 357 -12.54 -8.54 2.35
N TYR A 358 -12.44 -9.42 1.36
CA TYR A 358 -11.19 -9.75 0.68
C TYR A 358 -11.20 -9.12 -0.71
N TYR A 359 -10.16 -8.36 -1.07
CA TYR A 359 -10.00 -7.74 -2.39
C TYR A 359 -8.61 -7.98 -2.95
N THR A 360 -8.48 -8.27 -4.25
CA THR A 360 -7.19 -8.27 -4.95
C THR A 360 -7.21 -7.27 -6.09
N CYS A 361 -6.07 -6.64 -6.37
CA CYS A 361 -5.94 -5.71 -7.50
C CYS A 361 -6.13 -6.41 -8.86
N GLY A 362 -6.15 -7.76 -8.88
CA GLY A 362 -6.55 -8.55 -10.05
C GLY A 362 -8.06 -8.63 -10.28
N GLY A 363 -8.87 -7.99 -9.44
CA GLY A 363 -10.33 -7.92 -9.58
C GLY A 363 -11.10 -9.01 -8.84
N CYS A 364 -10.47 -9.78 -7.95
CA CYS A 364 -11.18 -10.71 -7.08
C CYS A 364 -11.74 -9.96 -5.87
N HIS A 365 -13.02 -10.15 -5.55
CA HIS A 365 -13.64 -9.67 -4.33
C HIS A 365 -14.52 -10.75 -3.71
N VAL A 366 -14.41 -10.94 -2.40
CA VAL A 366 -15.26 -11.87 -1.64
C VAL A 366 -15.63 -11.24 -0.30
N LEU A 367 -16.85 -11.49 0.17
CA LEU A 367 -17.27 -11.19 1.54
C LEU A 367 -17.32 -12.49 2.34
N LEU A 368 -16.76 -12.48 3.55
CA LEU A 368 -16.77 -13.62 4.46
C LEU A 368 -17.32 -13.19 5.82
N ASN A 369 -18.08 -14.05 6.48
CA ASN A 369 -18.44 -13.88 7.90
C ASN A 369 -17.47 -14.70 8.75
N VAL A 370 -16.86 -14.05 9.76
CA VAL A 370 -15.94 -14.68 10.70
C VAL A 370 -16.60 -14.70 12.07
N ASP A 371 -16.76 -15.90 12.65
CA ASP A 371 -17.30 -16.11 14.00
C ASP A 371 -16.23 -16.78 14.89
N THR A 372 -15.72 -16.02 15.86
CA THR A 372 -14.67 -16.47 16.78
C THR A 372 -15.22 -17.24 17.99
N ARG A 373 -16.55 -17.41 18.11
CA ARG A 373 -17.22 -18.09 19.23
C ARG A 373 -17.74 -19.48 18.90
N ALA A 374 -17.83 -19.84 17.63
CA ALA A 374 -18.40 -21.10 17.16
C ALA A 374 -17.67 -22.38 17.64
N HIS A 375 -16.69 -22.24 18.54
CA HIS A 375 -15.98 -23.32 19.21
C HIS A 375 -16.78 -24.00 20.34
N ASP A 376 -17.70 -23.30 21.01
CA ASP A 376 -18.34 -23.82 22.24
C ASP A 376 -19.28 -25.03 22.01
N ASP A 377 -19.74 -25.31 20.78
CA ASP A 377 -20.71 -26.37 20.52
C ASP A 377 -20.11 -27.71 20.04
N SER A 378 -18.79 -27.81 19.82
CA SER A 378 -18.16 -29.01 19.24
C SER A 378 -16.89 -29.45 19.99
N SER A 379 -17.05 -29.88 21.24
CA SER A 379 -16.01 -30.63 21.95
C SER A 379 -15.84 -32.04 21.32
N GLY A 380 -14.67 -32.36 20.77
CA GLY A 380 -14.19 -33.75 20.77
C GLY A 380 -13.92 -34.47 19.45
N VAL A 381 -13.75 -33.80 18.31
CA VAL A 381 -13.20 -34.46 17.11
C VAL A 381 -12.07 -33.63 16.54
N LEU A 382 -10.86 -34.19 16.52
CA LEU A 382 -9.72 -33.69 15.74
C LEU A 382 -10.22 -33.42 14.31
N ARG A 383 -10.36 -32.14 13.97
CA ARG A 383 -11.06 -31.73 12.75
C ARG A 383 -10.28 -32.19 11.52
N ASN A 384 -10.90 -33.05 10.72
CA ASN A 384 -10.53 -33.27 9.31
C ASN A 384 -10.68 -31.97 8.47
N ASP A 385 -11.18 -30.88 9.04
CA ASP A 385 -11.41 -29.58 8.38
C ASP A 385 -10.12 -28.87 7.97
N ASP A 386 -8.97 -29.13 8.61
CA ASP A 386 -7.69 -28.51 8.24
C ASP A 386 -7.21 -28.92 6.83
N ILE A 387 -7.63 -30.10 6.36
CA ILE A 387 -7.33 -30.61 5.02
C ILE A 387 -8.18 -29.89 3.96
N ASN A 388 -9.42 -29.50 4.31
CA ASN A 388 -10.39 -28.91 3.37
C ASN A 388 -10.42 -27.37 3.40
N ALA A 389 -9.80 -26.72 4.39
CA ALA A 389 -9.72 -25.27 4.46
C ALA A 389 -8.96 -24.68 3.26
N THR A 390 -9.56 -23.69 2.61
CA THR A 390 -8.96 -22.93 1.52
C THR A 390 -7.72 -22.15 1.99
N PRO A 391 -6.80 -21.79 1.08
CA PRO A 391 -5.68 -20.90 1.40
C PRO A 391 -6.07 -19.61 2.12
N LEU A 392 -7.21 -19.01 1.75
CA LEU A 392 -7.69 -17.77 2.35
C LEU A 392 -8.20 -17.99 3.78
N GLU A 393 -8.90 -19.09 4.04
CA GLU A 393 -9.31 -19.46 5.40
C GLU A 393 -8.09 -19.72 6.28
N LYS A 394 -7.11 -20.49 5.77
CA LYS A 394 -5.83 -20.73 6.48
C LYS A 394 -5.10 -19.44 6.80
N LEU A 395 -5.12 -18.46 5.90
CA LEU A 395 -4.60 -17.12 6.15
C LEU A 395 -5.38 -16.39 7.27
N ILE A 396 -6.72 -16.38 7.22
CA ILE A 396 -7.57 -15.74 8.23
C ILE A 396 -7.32 -16.36 9.61
N HIS A 397 -7.14 -17.68 9.68
CA HIS A 397 -6.80 -18.42 10.89
C HIS A 397 -5.44 -18.06 11.48
N THR A 398 -4.51 -17.49 10.71
CA THR A 398 -3.25 -16.95 11.28
C THR A 398 -3.48 -15.80 12.25
N LYS A 399 -4.66 -15.15 12.19
CA LYS A 399 -5.08 -14.09 13.11
C LYS A 399 -6.22 -14.53 14.03
N TRP A 400 -7.28 -15.10 13.47
CA TRP A 400 -8.45 -15.56 14.22
C TRP A 400 -8.44 -17.07 14.24
N GLN A 401 -7.61 -17.62 15.12
CA GLN A 401 -7.45 -19.05 15.28
C GLN A 401 -8.81 -19.70 15.56
N ASP A 402 -9.07 -20.83 14.90
CA ASP A 402 -10.28 -21.66 15.06
C ASP A 402 -11.63 -20.99 14.74
N ALA A 403 -11.63 -19.76 14.22
CA ALA A 403 -12.86 -19.05 13.87
C ALA A 403 -13.65 -19.76 12.76
N LYS A 404 -14.97 -19.89 12.91
CA LYS A 404 -15.82 -20.41 11.84
C LYS A 404 -15.94 -19.35 10.74
N ILE A 405 -15.53 -19.72 9.53
CA ILE A 405 -15.58 -18.85 8.35
C ILE A 405 -16.75 -19.29 7.47
N THR A 406 -17.62 -18.36 7.11
CA THR A 406 -18.74 -18.60 6.19
C THR A 406 -18.58 -17.72 4.96
N TRP A 407 -18.51 -18.33 3.78
CA TRP A 407 -18.47 -17.63 2.51
C TRP A 407 -19.86 -17.09 2.18
N THR A 408 -20.04 -15.78 2.22
CA THR A 408 -21.34 -15.15 1.95
C THR A 408 -21.55 -14.82 0.46
N GLY A 409 -20.60 -15.21 -0.41
CA GLY A 409 -20.63 -14.95 -1.85
C GLY A 409 -20.11 -13.56 -2.23
N ASN A 410 -20.40 -13.11 -3.45
CA ASN A 410 -20.19 -11.71 -3.81
C ASN A 410 -21.12 -10.84 -2.95
N ALA A 411 -20.63 -9.69 -2.45
CA ALA A 411 -21.47 -8.80 -1.64
C ALA A 411 -22.81 -8.50 -2.36
N PRO A 412 -23.94 -8.51 -1.65
CA PRO A 412 -25.26 -8.43 -2.27
C PRO A 412 -25.41 -7.21 -3.17
N TYR A 413 -25.82 -7.47 -4.41
CA TYR A 413 -26.18 -6.46 -5.40
C TYR A 413 -27.49 -5.78 -4.95
N VAL A 414 -27.41 -4.54 -4.46
CA VAL A 414 -28.61 -3.70 -4.28
C VAL A 414 -29.00 -3.19 -5.67
N GLY A 415 -29.81 -3.97 -6.40
CA GLY A 415 -30.28 -3.54 -7.72
C GLY A 415 -31.03 -4.56 -8.58
N GLU A 416 -31.13 -5.85 -8.23
CA GLU A 416 -31.96 -6.78 -9.00
C GLU A 416 -33.37 -6.83 -8.41
N PRO A 417 -34.43 -6.60 -9.22
CA PRO A 417 -35.79 -6.91 -8.77
C PRO A 417 -35.90 -8.44 -8.59
N PRO A 418 -36.68 -8.90 -7.60
CA PRO A 418 -36.85 -10.33 -7.33
C PRO A 418 -37.40 -11.01 -8.58
N LYS A 419 -36.74 -12.10 -9.00
CA LYS A 419 -37.35 -13.09 -9.89
C LYS A 419 -38.17 -14.07 -9.07
#